data_AF-A0A7W9FNH1-F1
#
_entry.id   AF-A0A7W9FNH1-F1
#
_cell.length_a   1.000
_cell.length_b   1.000
_cell.length_c   1.000
_cell.angle_alpha   90.00
_cell.angle_beta   90.00
_cell.angle_gamma   90.00
#
_symmetry.space_group_name_H-M   'P 1'
#
loop_
_entity.id
_entity.type
_entity.pdbx_description
1 polymer ?
#
loop_
_entity_poly.entity_id
_entity_poly.type
_entity_poly.pdbx_seq_one_letter_code
_entity_poly.pdbx_strand_id
1 'polypeptide(L)' 'MREDDGPVVVTDDWPEQVPIGDAELRAIEGHMRQALDKLFGPLP' A
#
# COMPACT_ATOMS: atom_id res chain seq x y z
N MET A 1 -5.29 5.40 36.77
CA MET A 1 -5.76 5.05 35.41
C MET A 1 -6.11 6.36 34.72
N ARG A 2 -5.50 6.66 33.57
CA ARG A 2 -5.99 7.74 32.70
C ARG A 2 -6.74 7.02 31.57
N GLU A 3 -8.06 7.08 31.63
CA GLU A 3 -8.96 6.64 30.57
C GLU A 3 -9.58 7.91 30.02
N ASP A 4 -9.04 8.42 28.91
CA ASP A 4 -9.71 9.27 27.91
C ASP A 4 -8.65 9.74 26.90
N ASP A 5 -8.10 8.80 26.14
CA ASP A 5 -7.58 9.14 24.82
C ASP A 5 -8.79 9.03 23.89
N GLY A 6 -9.31 10.18 23.44
CA GLY A 6 -10.53 10.30 22.63
C GLY A 6 -10.53 9.41 21.37
N PRO A 7 -11.60 9.46 20.55
CA PRO A 7 -11.73 8.57 19.39
C PRO A 7 -10.48 8.63 18.51
N VAL A 8 -9.89 7.47 18.19
CA VAL A 8 -8.70 7.37 17.34
C VAL A 8 -9.01 8.03 16.00
N VAL A 9 -8.42 9.20 15.77
CA VAL A 9 -8.53 9.91 14.51
C VAL A 9 -7.44 9.37 13.60
N VAL A 10 -7.84 8.60 12.58
CA VAL A 10 -6.93 8.19 11.51
C VAL A 10 -6.90 9.34 10.51
N THR A 11 -5.83 10.14 10.54
CA THR A 11 -5.52 11.11 9.49
C THR A 11 -4.57 10.47 8.48
N ASP A 12 -4.79 10.78 7.20
CA ASP A 12 -3.82 10.44 6.17
C ASP A 12 -2.79 11.56 6.10
N ASP A 13 -1.66 11.36 6.77
CA ASP A 13 -0.56 12.32 6.83
C ASP A 13 0.40 12.19 5.62
N TRP A 14 0.00 11.45 4.58
CA TRP A 14 0.84 11.26 3.39
C TRP A 14 0.86 12.52 2.52
N PRO A 15 2.00 12.78 1.85
CA PRO A 15 2.05 13.84 0.84
C PRO A 15 1.13 13.48 -0.34
N GLU A 16 0.66 14.51 -1.05
CA GLU A 16 -0.14 14.32 -2.27
C GLU A 16 0.55 13.41 -3.30
N GLN A 17 1.88 13.46 -3.36
CA GLN A 17 2.71 12.53 -4.12
C GLN A 17 3.72 11.87 -3.20
N VAL A 18 3.63 10.54 -3.07
CA VAL A 18 4.62 9.73 -2.39
C VAL A 18 5.82 9.57 -3.31
N PRO A 19 7.04 9.98 -2.89
CA PRO A 19 8.23 9.78 -3.69
C PRO A 19 8.55 8.28 -3.72
N ILE A 20 8.39 7.65 -4.89
CA ILE A 20 8.72 6.24 -5.14
C ILE A 20 9.87 6.22 -6.15
N GLY A 21 10.98 5.58 -5.80
CA GLY A 21 12.12 5.40 -6.69
C GLY A 21 11.94 4.22 -7.66
N ASP A 22 12.78 4.16 -8.70
CA ASP A 22 12.70 3.10 -9.72
C ASP A 22 12.83 1.69 -9.14
N ALA A 23 13.69 1.50 -8.14
CA ALA A 23 13.87 0.19 -7.50
C ALA A 23 12.61 -0.26 -6.74
N GLU A 24 11.93 0.67 -6.07
CA GLU A 24 10.70 0.42 -5.34
C GLU A 24 9.55 0.16 -6.32
N LEU A 25 9.49 0.93 -7.42
CA LEU A 25 8.52 0.71 -8.49
C LEU A 25 8.63 -0.71 -9.06
N ARG A 26 9.85 -1.17 -9.36
CA ARG A 26 10.10 -2.53 -9.88
C ARG A 26 9.69 -3.62 -8.89
N ALA A 27 9.91 -3.41 -7.59
CA ALA A 27 9.48 -4.34 -6.55
C ALA A 27 7.94 -4.43 -6.50
N ILE A 28 7.25 -3.29 -6.56
CA ILE A 28 5.78 -3.23 -6.56
C ILE A 28 5.23 -3.88 -7.83
N GLU A 29 5.77 -3.59 -9.01
CA GLU A 29 5.37 -4.20 -10.29
C GLU A 29 5.50 -5.73 -10.26
N GLY A 30 6.64 -6.23 -9.76
CA GLY A 30 6.88 -7.66 -9.63
C GLY A 30 5.89 -8.35 -8.70
N HIS A 31 5.60 -7.72 -7.56
CA HIS A 31 4.60 -8.23 -6.62
C HIS A 31 3.19 -8.17 -7.20
N MET A 32 2.82 -7.08 -7.87
CA MET A 32 1.52 -6.92 -8.51
C MET A 32 1.28 -7.98 -9.58
N ARG A 33 2.28 -8.31 -10.40
CA ARG A 33 2.17 -9.41 -11.37
C ARG A 33 1.76 -10.72 -10.70
N GLN A 34 2.45 -11.10 -9.63
CA GLN A 34 2.14 -12.32 -8.89
C GLN A 34 0.75 -12.28 -8.25
N ALA A 35 0.36 -11.12 -7.70
CA ALA A 35 -0.96 -10.94 -7.11
C ALA A 35 -2.07 -11.04 -8.17
N LEU A 36 -1.87 -10.44 -9.34
CA LEU A 36 -2.79 -10.50 -10.47
C LEU A 36 -2.91 -11.91 -11.03
N ASP A 37 -1.79 -12.62 -11.20
CA ASP A 37 -1.79 -14.03 -11.65
C ASP A 37 -2.58 -14.93 -10.68
N LYS A 38 -2.48 -14.67 -9.36
CA LYS A 38 -3.26 -15.39 -8.35
C LYS A 38 -4.75 -15.07 -8.41
N LEU A 39 -5.11 -13.82 -8.71
CA LEU A 39 -6.50 -13.35 -8.74
C LEU A 39 -7.23 -13.74 -10.02
N PHE A 40 -6.54 -13.66 -11.17
CA PHE A 40 -7.15 -13.82 -12.50
C PHE A 40 -6.76 -15.14 -13.19
N GLY A 41 -5.79 -15.87 -12.66
CA GLY A 41 -5.24 -17.05 -13.31
C GLY A 41 -4.26 -16.68 -14.45
N PRO A 42 -3.65 -17.68 -15.11
CA PRO A 42 -2.75 -17.43 -16.23
C PRO A 42 -3.50 -16.75 -17.39
N LEU A 43 -2.86 -15.76 -18.01
CA LEU A 43 -3.37 -15.14 -19.23
C LEU A 43 -3.52 -16.20 -20.35
N PRO A 44 -4.62 -16.18 -21.12
CA PRO A 44 -4.81 -17.08 -22.26
C PRO A 44 -3.80 -16.85 -23.39
#